data_AF-A0A538JRF3-F1
#
_entry.id   AF-A0A538JRF3-F1
#
_cell.length_a   1.000
_cell.length_b   1.000
_cell.length_c   1.000
_cell.angle_alpha   90.00
_cell.angle_beta   90.00
_cell.angle_gamma   90.00
#
_symmetry.space_group_name_H-M   'P 1'
#
loop_
_entity.id
_entity.type
_entity.pdbx_description
1 polymer ?
#
loop_
_entity_poly.entity_id
_entity_poly.type
_entity_poly.pdbx_seq_one_letter_code
_entity_poly.pdbx_strand_id
1 'polypeptide(L)'
;MARNRNTRLNVTLDDQYAEKLSRLAERTHTQEGTLARSLLSHALDEADPDPRHVADLLDGIPGAYERALLGRDQARAGTTTPLDDL
;
A
#
# COMPACT_ATOMS: atom_id res chain seq x y z
N MET A 1 -10.46 -13.57 -12.65
CA MET A 1 -9.85 -12.76 -13.73
C MET A 1 -9.40 -11.42 -13.15
N ALA A 2 -8.15 -11.31 -12.68
CA ALA A 2 -7.63 -10.05 -12.15
C ALA A 2 -7.54 -9.01 -13.27
N ARG A 3 -8.22 -7.87 -13.11
CA ARG A 3 -8.23 -6.79 -14.09
C ARG A 3 -6.85 -6.16 -14.10
N ASN A 4 -6.10 -6.33 -15.19
CA ASN A 4 -4.81 -5.67 -15.38
C ASN A 4 -5.03 -4.16 -15.60
N ARG A 5 -5.22 -3.41 -14.50
CA ARG A 5 -5.46 -1.97 -14.51
C ARG A 5 -4.11 -1.26 -14.51
N ASN A 6 -3.56 -1.06 -15.70
CA ASN A 6 -2.39 -0.19 -15.86
C ASN A 6 -2.81 1.25 -15.53
N THR A 7 -2.24 1.81 -14.47
CA THR A 7 -2.57 3.17 -13.99
C THR A 7 -1.38 4.08 -14.25
N ARG A 8 -1.62 5.22 -14.92
CA ARG A 8 -0.58 6.23 -15.14
C ARG A 8 -0.61 7.22 -13.98
N LEU A 9 0.55 7.47 -13.39
CA LEU A 9 0.75 8.43 -12.30
C LEU A 9 1.80 9.45 -12.76
N ASN A 10 1.53 10.72 -12.54
CA ASN A 10 2.53 11.78 -12.68
C ASN A 10 2.99 12.15 -11.28
N VAL A 11 4.30 12.14 -11.07
CA VAL A 11 4.92 12.46 -9.78
C VAL A 11 5.86 13.63 -10.00
N THR A 12 5.79 14.60 -9.10
CA THR A 12 6.73 15.72 -9.05
C THR A 12 7.66 15.49 -7.88
N LEU A 13 8.97 15.57 -8.13
CA LEU A 13 10.01 15.52 -7.11
C LEU A 13 10.48 16.95 -6.84
N ASP A 14 10.90 17.20 -5.60
CA ASP A 14 11.70 18.40 -5.32
C ASP A 14 13.10 18.26 -5.94
N ASP A 15 13.83 19.38 -5.97
CA ASP A 15 15.15 19.46 -6.59
C ASP A 15 16.15 18.45 -6.00
N GLN A 16 16.08 18.20 -4.70
CA GLN A 16 16.98 17.29 -4.00
C GLN A 16 16.76 15.84 -4.44
N TYR A 17 15.51 15.38 -4.49
CA TYR A 17 15.20 14.02 -4.93
C TYR A 17 15.34 13.85 -6.44
N ALA A 18 15.06 14.89 -7.24
CA ALA A 18 15.29 14.87 -8.67
C ALA A 18 16.77 14.68 -9.01
N GLU A 19 17.66 15.44 -8.35
CA GLU A 19 19.11 15.30 -8.53
C GLU A 19 19.60 13.90 -8.09
N LYS A 20 19.08 13.40 -6.96
CA LYS A 20 19.41 12.06 -6.47
C LYS A 20 19.01 10.97 -7.47
N LEU A 21 17.81 11.06 -8.05
CA LEU A 21 17.33 10.12 -9.07
C LEU A 21 18.22 10.15 -10.31
N SER A 22 18.56 11.34 -10.79
CA SER A 22 19.41 11.52 -11.98
C SER A 22 20.79 10.88 -11.80
N ARG A 23 21.47 11.18 -10.68
CA ARG A 23 22.77 10.58 -10.35
C ARG A 23 22.71 9.06 -10.21
N LEU A 24 21.61 8.52 -9.68
CA LEU A 24 21.43 7.07 -9.57
C LEU A 24 21.23 6.43 -10.95
N ALA A 25 20.40 7.05 -11.80
CA ALA A 25 20.11 6.59 -13.15
C ALA A 25 21.38 6.55 -14.02
N GLU A 26 22.23 7.58 -13.92
CA GLU A 26 23.53 7.62 -14.57
C GLU A 26 24.44 6.47 -14.12
N ARG A 27 24.58 6.27 -12.81
CA ARG A 27 25.43 5.22 -12.23
C ARG A 27 24.98 3.81 -12.60
N THR A 28 23.69 3.59 -12.80
CA THR A 28 23.12 2.30 -13.18
C THR A 28 22.89 2.17 -14.68
N HIS A 29 23.31 3.16 -15.49
CA HIS A 29 23.07 3.22 -16.94
C HIS A 29 21.61 2.93 -17.32
N THR A 30 20.67 3.45 -16.53
CA THR A 30 19.23 3.21 -16.67
C THR A 30 18.50 4.52 -16.96
N GLN A 31 17.41 4.48 -17.72
CA GLN A 31 16.57 5.67 -17.89
C GLN A 31 15.90 6.05 -16.56
N GLU A 32 15.88 7.35 -16.24
CA GLU A 32 15.29 7.86 -14.99
C GLU A 32 13.86 7.38 -14.75
N GLY A 33 12.99 7.40 -15.78
CA GLY A 33 11.61 6.92 -15.66
C GLY A 33 11.50 5.43 -15.33
N THR A 34 12.43 4.61 -15.86
CA THR A 34 12.48 3.17 -15.55
C THR A 34 12.94 2.94 -14.12
N LEU A 35 13.98 3.67 -13.69
CA LEU A 35 14.49 3.59 -12.32
C LEU A 35 13.44 4.08 -11.31
N ALA A 36 12.80 5.22 -11.58
CA ALA A 36 11.74 5.78 -10.75
C ALA A 36 10.57 4.80 -10.57
N ARG A 37 10.15 4.14 -11.66
CA ARG A 37 9.11 3.09 -11.59
C ARG A 37 9.54 1.93 -10.69
N SER A 38 10.78 1.46 -10.82
CA SER A 38 11.30 0.36 -10.00
C SER A 38 11.39 0.74 -8.53
N LEU A 39 11.87 1.95 -8.23
CA LEU A 39 11.97 2.48 -6.87
C LEU A 39 10.59 2.65 -6.23
N LEU A 40 9.61 3.17 -6.98
CA LEU A 40 8.24 3.30 -6.50
C LEU A 40 7.61 1.92 -6.24
N SER A 41 7.81 0.95 -7.14
CA SER A 41 7.33 -0.43 -6.91
C SER A 41 7.90 -1.01 -5.63
N HIS A 42 9.21 -0.87 -5.43
CA HIS A 42 9.88 -1.39 -4.24
C HIS A 42 9.41 -0.68 -2.96
N ALA A 43 9.25 0.64 -2.99
CA ALA A 43 8.71 1.40 -1.86
C ALA A 43 7.26 0.99 -1.53
N LEU A 44 6.46 0.61 -2.52
CA LEU A 44 5.11 0.08 -2.30
C LEU A 44 5.14 -1.34 -1.73
N ASP A 45 6.09 -2.18 -2.15
CA ASP A 45 6.30 -3.52 -1.58
C ASP A 45 6.79 -3.45 -0.12
N GLU A 46 7.63 -2.46 0.20
CA GLU A 46 8.12 -2.20 1.56
C GLU A 46 7.12 -1.45 2.44
N ALA A 47 6.20 -0.69 1.83
CA ALA A 47 5.03 -0.13 2.49
C ALA A 47 3.98 -1.24 2.74
N ASP A 48 4.42 -2.35 3.33
CA ASP A 48 3.53 -3.27 4.01
C ASP A 48 2.77 -2.44 5.07
N PRO A 49 1.42 -2.55 5.20
CA PRO A 49 0.69 -1.97 6.31
C PRO A 49 1.21 -2.58 7.61
N ASP A 50 2.25 -1.97 8.16
CA ASP A 50 2.75 -2.23 9.49
C ASP A 50 1.52 -2.30 10.43
N PRO A 51 1.32 -3.41 11.18
CA PRO A 51 0.19 -3.57 12.07
C PRO A 51 0.00 -2.39 13.03
N ARG A 52 1.08 -1.64 13.30
CA ARG A 52 1.07 -0.41 14.11
C ARG A 52 0.31 0.75 13.45
N HIS A 53 0.22 0.80 12.12
CA HIS A 53 -0.47 1.84 11.33
C HIS A 53 -1.82 1.36 10.76
N VAL A 54 -2.21 0.09 10.98
CA VAL A 54 -3.52 -0.43 10.54
C VAL A 54 -4.68 0.34 11.21
N ALA A 55 -4.48 0.82 12.44
CA ALA A 55 -5.45 1.67 13.13
C ALA A 55 -5.74 2.95 12.34
N ASP A 56 -4.70 3.67 11.90
CA ASP A 56 -4.84 4.92 11.12
C ASP A 56 -5.60 4.69 9.81
N LEU A 57 -5.39 3.54 9.17
CA LEU A 57 -6.12 3.15 7.96
C LEU A 57 -7.60 2.83 8.25
N LEU A 58 -7.87 2.11 9.34
CA LEU A 58 -9.24 1.78 9.76
C LEU A 58 -10.00 3.04 10.20
N ASP A 59 -9.34 3.98 10.87
CA ASP A 59 -9.92 5.25 11.30
C ASP A 59 -10.31 6.15 10.11
N GLY A 60 -9.65 5.98 8.96
CA GLY A 60 -10.02 6.62 7.70
C GLY A 60 -11.26 6.03 7.01
N ILE A 61 -11.78 4.89 7.47
CA ILE A 61 -12.93 4.22 6.88
C ILE A 61 -14.18 4.50 7.72
N PRO A 62 -15.18 5.25 7.20
CA PRO A 62 -16.41 5.51 7.94
C PRO A 62 -17.07 4.23 8.44
N GLY A 63 -17.36 4.18 9.74
CA GLY A 63 -18.04 3.04 10.37
C GLY A 63 -17.16 1.80 10.58
N ALA A 64 -15.84 1.87 10.40
CA ALA A 64 -14.97 0.70 10.59
C ALA A 64 -14.90 0.26 12.05
N TYR A 65 -14.86 1.20 12.99
CA TYR A 65 -14.81 0.90 14.41
C TYR A 65 -16.06 0.15 14.89
N GLU A 66 -17.25 0.63 14.54
CA GLU A 66 -18.54 0.01 14.90
C GLU A 66 -18.66 -1.39 14.29
N ARG A 67 -18.21 -1.56 13.04
CA ARG A 67 -18.18 -2.88 12.38
C ARG A 67 -17.20 -3.83 13.06
N ALA A 68 -16.04 -3.35 13.51
CA ALA A 68 -15.08 -4.16 14.24
C ALA A 68 -15.64 -4.62 15.60
N LEU A 69 -16.34 -3.73 16.32
CA LEU A 69 -17.05 -4.08 17.56
C LEU A 69 -18.13 -5.13 17.32
N LEU A 70 -18.95 -4.95 16.28
CA LEU A 70 -19.97 -5.92 15.89
C LEU A 70 -19.37 -7.30 15.59
N GLY A 71 -18.29 -7.35 14.81
CA GLY A 71 -17.60 -8.60 14.48
C GLY A 71 -17.04 -9.29 15.72
N ARG A 72 -16.52 -8.53 16.69
CA ARG A 72 -16.05 -9.07 17.98
C ARG A 72 -17.20 -9.70 18.78
N ASP A 73 -18.35 -9.06 18.80
CA ASP A 73 -19.51 -9.58 19.53
C ASP A 73 -20.12 -10.81 18.84
N GLN A 74 -20.13 -10.85 17.50
CA GLN A 74 -20.50 -12.02 16.70
C GLN A 74 -19.56 -13.20 16.94
N ALA A 75 -18.25 -12.96 16.99
CA ALA A 75 -17.25 -13.98 17.30
C ALA A 75 -17.46 -14.55 18.71
N ARG A 76 -17.74 -13.69 19.69
CA ARG A 76 -18.09 -14.12 21.06
C ARG A 76 -19.39 -14.92 21.11
N ALA A 77 -20.37 -14.56 20.29
CA ALA A 77 -21.64 -15.27 20.17
C ALA A 77 -21.54 -16.58 19.36
N GLY A 78 -20.38 -16.89 18.77
CA GLY A 78 -20.18 -18.06 17.93
C GLY A 78 -20.93 -18.01 16.60
N THR A 79 -21.31 -16.81 16.13
CA THR A 79 -22.06 -16.63 14.87
C THR A 79 -21.14 -16.36 13.67
N THR A 80 -19.85 -16.69 13.79
CA THR A 80 -18.85 -16.54 12.74
C THR A 80 -18.62 -17.86 12.01
N THR A 81 -18.26 -17.80 10.74
CA THR A 81 -17.83 -18.98 9.98
C THR A 81 -16.37 -19.32 10.31
N PRO A 82 -16.05 -20.60 10.62
CA PRO A 82 -14.67 -21.06 10.74
C PRO A 82 -13.88 -20.79 9.45
N LEU A 83 -12.58 -20.52 9.59
CA LEU A 83 -11.74 -20.19 8.43
C LEU A 83 -11.64 -21.35 7.43
N ASP A 84 -11.66 -22.59 7.93
CA ASP A 84 -11.60 -23.80 7.09
C ASP A 84 -12.89 -24.04 6.29
N ASP A 85 -13.97 -23.31 6.63
CA ASP A 85 -15.30 -23.40 6.00
C ASP A 85 -15.62 -22.21 5.06
N LEU A 86 -14.64 -21.32 4.82
CA LEU A 86 -14.75 -20.14 3.95
C LEU A 86 -14.41 -20.45 2.49
#